data_AF-A0A5A7MSL2-F1
#
_entry.id   AF-A0A5A7MSL2-F1
#
_cell.length_a   1.000
_cell.length_b   1.000
_cell.length_c   1.000
_cell.angle_alpha   90.00
_cell.angle_beta   90.00
_cell.angle_gamma   90.00
#
_symmetry.space_group_name_H-M   'P 1'
#
loop_
_entity.id
_entity.type
_entity.pdbx_description
1 polymer ?
#
loop_
_entity_poly.entity_id
_entity_poly.type
_entity_poly.pdbx_seq_one_letter_code
_entity_poly.pdbx_strand_id
1 'polypeptide(L)'
;MIRSSLLALVVSGFCFGGVASAQVLSVTEAEGRITEACKAEPGADPEACECYIVELKKALPTDSYEIMTVLAAIAVSGDDEGMKAFAEEEDLAYDEVNELLVETRLTLNKVEEICGY
;
A
#
# COMPACT_ATOMS: atom_id res chain seq x y z
N MET A 1 -49.58 30.24 30.40
CA MET A 1 -49.43 29.00 29.62
C MET A 1 -47.93 28.68 29.52
N ILE A 2 -47.52 27.53 30.08
CA ILE A 2 -46.35 26.67 29.76
C ILE A 2 -45.01 27.41 29.45
N ARG A 3 -44.08 27.59 30.41
CA ARG A 3 -43.05 26.66 30.97
C ARG A 3 -41.86 26.33 30.04
N SER A 4 -40.66 26.50 30.63
CA SER A 4 -39.36 25.84 30.36
C SER A 4 -38.55 26.37 29.17
N SER A 5 -37.37 26.98 29.36
CA SER A 5 -36.09 26.49 29.90
C SER A 5 -35.33 25.53 28.97
N LEU A 6 -34.02 25.77 28.87
CA LEU A 6 -32.95 24.91 28.35
C LEU A 6 -32.79 24.76 26.84
N LEU A 7 -31.82 25.50 26.29
CA LEU A 7 -30.98 25.06 25.16
C LEU A 7 -29.53 25.27 25.57
N ALA A 8 -29.09 24.44 26.53
CA ALA A 8 -27.70 24.16 26.83
C ALA A 8 -27.61 22.66 27.15
N LEU A 9 -26.52 22.02 26.70
CA LEU A 9 -26.24 20.58 26.58
C LEU A 9 -26.87 19.94 25.33
N VAL A 10 -26.16 19.16 24.50
CA VAL A 10 -25.16 18.09 24.73
C VAL A 10 -24.22 18.07 23.49
N VAL A 11 -22.89 18.23 23.57
CA VAL A 11 -21.83 17.21 23.77
C VAL A 11 -21.89 16.02 22.80
N SER A 12 -20.71 15.54 22.38
CA SER A 12 -20.41 14.37 21.53
C SER A 12 -20.53 14.70 20.04
N GLY A 13 -19.44 14.80 19.28
CA GLY A 13 -18.54 13.67 19.01
C GLY A 13 -19.06 12.95 17.75
N PHE A 14 -18.16 12.70 16.80
CA PHE A 14 -18.35 12.00 15.51
C PHE A 14 -18.70 12.84 14.27
N CYS A 15 -17.65 12.95 13.45
CA CYS A 15 -17.61 12.56 12.03
C CYS A 15 -18.08 13.53 10.96
N PHE A 16 -17.40 13.36 9.81
CA PHE A 16 -17.61 13.98 8.50
C PHE A 16 -16.91 15.32 8.29
N GLY A 17 -15.57 15.25 8.32
CA GLY A 17 -14.69 16.28 7.78
C GLY A 17 -13.40 15.63 7.29
N GLY A 18 -13.54 14.81 6.25
CA GLY A 18 -12.45 14.07 5.62
C GLY A 18 -13.10 13.16 4.60
N VAL A 19 -12.86 13.45 3.33
CA VAL A 19 -13.22 12.64 2.17
C VAL A 19 -13.17 11.16 2.51
N ALA A 20 -14.16 10.40 2.05
CA ALA A 20 -14.02 8.96 1.96
C ALA A 20 -12.81 8.71 1.03
N SER A 21 -11.61 8.63 1.62
CA SER A 21 -10.43 8.16 0.90
C SER A 21 -10.79 6.78 0.40
N ALA A 22 -10.86 6.65 -0.92
CA ALA A 22 -10.84 5.34 -1.53
C ALA A 22 -9.47 4.78 -1.21
N GLN A 23 -9.34 4.11 -0.06
CA GLN A 23 -8.12 3.41 0.34
C GLN A 23 -7.78 2.47 -0.84
N VAL A 24 -6.80 2.88 -1.64
CA VAL A 24 -6.58 2.34 -3.00
C VAL A 24 -6.25 0.85 -2.92
N LEU A 25 -5.51 0.45 -1.88
CA LEU A 25 -5.19 -0.93 -1.55
C LEU A 25 -4.61 -1.00 -0.13
N SER A 26 -5.02 -1.95 0.71
CA SER A 26 -4.32 -2.16 1.99
C SER A 26 -2.97 -2.86 1.79
N VAL A 27 -1.99 -2.64 2.68
CA VAL A 27 -0.68 -3.31 2.59
C VAL A 27 -0.78 -4.83 2.55
N THR A 28 -1.72 -5.44 3.28
CA THR A 28 -1.94 -6.90 3.27
C THR A 28 -2.45 -7.38 1.91
N GLU A 29 -3.32 -6.61 1.26
CA GLU A 29 -3.79 -6.93 -0.09
C GLU A 29 -2.67 -6.72 -1.13
N ALA A 30 -1.82 -5.70 -0.94
CA ALA A 30 -0.66 -5.45 -1.78
C ALA A 30 0.36 -6.61 -1.71
N GLU A 31 0.70 -7.07 -0.51
CA GLU A 31 1.54 -8.26 -0.30
C GLU A 31 0.96 -9.50 -1.00
N GLY A 32 -0.35 -9.71 -0.88
CA GLY A 32 -1.05 -10.78 -1.58
C GLY A 32 -0.90 -10.69 -3.10
N ARG A 33 -1.11 -9.50 -3.67
CA ARG A 33 -0.96 -9.28 -5.12
C ARG A 33 0.45 -9.54 -5.62
N ILE A 34 1.47 -9.09 -4.89
CA ILE A 34 2.88 -9.34 -5.23
C ILE A 34 3.18 -10.83 -5.20
N THR A 35 2.72 -11.53 -4.16
CA THR A 35 2.90 -12.98 -4.03
C THR A 35 2.25 -13.75 -5.17
N GLU A 36 1.01 -13.40 -5.53
CA GLU A 36 0.30 -14.05 -6.63
C GLU A 36 0.91 -13.73 -7.99
N ALA A 37 1.46 -12.52 -8.18
CA ALA A 37 2.20 -12.18 -9.38
C ALA A 37 3.48 -13.00 -9.53
N CYS A 38 4.25 -13.19 -8.44
CA CYS A 38 5.41 -14.09 -8.42
C CYS A 38 5.01 -15.51 -8.85
N LYS A 39 3.93 -16.07 -8.27
CA LYS A 39 3.45 -17.42 -8.62
C LYS A 39 2.96 -17.54 -10.07
N ALA A 40 2.52 -16.44 -10.67
CA ALA A 40 2.06 -16.42 -12.05
C ALA A 40 3.22 -16.40 -13.07
N GLU A 41 4.45 -16.10 -12.62
CA GLU A 41 5.61 -16.08 -13.51
C GLU A 41 6.02 -17.49 -13.97
N PRO A 42 6.36 -17.66 -15.27
CA PRO A 42 6.82 -18.93 -15.78
C PRO A 42 8.14 -19.38 -15.15
N GLY A 43 8.12 -20.51 -14.45
CA GLY A 43 9.31 -21.08 -13.79
C GLY A 43 9.43 -20.72 -12.32
N ALA A 44 8.47 -19.99 -11.77
CA ALA A 44 8.44 -19.65 -10.36
C ALA A 44 8.27 -20.87 -9.46
N ASP A 45 9.09 -20.94 -8.40
CA ASP A 45 8.88 -21.85 -7.29
C ASP A 45 7.89 -21.22 -6.29
N PRO A 46 6.71 -21.81 -6.05
CA PRO A 46 5.75 -21.30 -5.08
C PRO A 46 6.33 -21.12 -3.67
N GLU A 47 7.28 -21.97 -3.25
CA GLU A 47 7.94 -21.83 -1.95
C GLU A 47 8.87 -20.61 -1.91
N ALA A 48 9.52 -20.28 -3.03
CA ALA A 48 10.30 -19.04 -3.15
C ALA A 48 9.40 -17.80 -3.09
N CYS A 49 8.21 -17.84 -3.68
CA CYS A 49 7.25 -16.72 -3.59
C CYS A 49 6.70 -16.48 -2.17
N GLU A 50 6.63 -17.50 -1.32
CA GLU A 50 6.27 -17.33 0.11
C GLU A 50 7.41 -16.65 0.91
N CYS A 51 8.67 -16.86 0.50
CA CYS A 51 9.83 -16.19 1.07
C CYS A 51 9.88 -14.69 0.72
N TYR A 52 9.39 -14.30 -0.46
CA TYR A 52 9.50 -12.92 -0.96
C TYR A 52 8.96 -11.86 0.01
N ILE A 53 7.74 -12.01 0.51
CA ILE A 53 7.14 -10.99 1.40
C ILE A 53 7.88 -10.92 2.74
N VAL A 54 8.37 -12.05 3.24
CA VAL A 54 9.13 -12.11 4.49
C VAL A 54 10.45 -11.37 4.36
N GLU A 55 11.18 -11.57 3.27
CA GLU A 55 12.45 -10.90 3.03
C GLU A 55 12.27 -9.43 2.60
N LEU A 56 11.21 -9.11 1.85
CA LEU A 56 10.86 -7.74 1.47
C LEU A 56 10.61 -6.86 2.71
N LYS A 57 9.89 -7.38 3.71
CA LYS A 57 9.67 -6.72 5.02
C LYS A 57 10.96 -6.40 5.76
N LYS A 58 12.01 -7.22 5.57
CA LYS A 58 13.31 -7.03 6.22
C LYS A 58 14.20 -6.08 5.43
N ALA A 59 14.06 -6.08 4.11
CA ALA A 59 14.93 -5.36 3.20
C ALA A 59 14.50 -3.90 2.98
N LEU A 60 13.19 -3.63 3.01
CA LEU A 60 12.67 -2.26 2.87
C LEU A 60 12.72 -1.48 4.20
N PRO A 61 12.88 -0.15 4.14
CA PRO A 61 12.78 0.71 5.32
C PRO A 61 11.38 0.61 5.96
N THR A 62 11.30 0.47 7.29
CA THR A 62 10.03 0.32 8.00
C THR A 62 9.05 1.47 7.74
N ASP A 63 9.56 2.70 7.69
CA ASP A 63 8.74 3.91 7.50
C ASP A 63 8.18 4.04 6.07
N SER A 64 8.77 3.34 5.10
CA SER A 64 8.39 3.39 3.68
C SER A 64 7.81 2.07 3.18
N TYR A 65 7.82 1.02 4.01
CA TYR A 65 7.43 -0.34 3.63
C TYR A 65 6.02 -0.37 3.02
N GLU A 66 5.05 0.28 3.68
CA GLU A 66 3.67 0.29 3.23
C GLU A 66 3.51 0.95 1.86
N ILE A 67 4.01 2.18 1.71
CA ILE A 67 3.96 2.94 0.46
C ILE A 67 4.64 2.16 -0.68
N MET A 68 5.86 1.68 -0.44
CA MET A 68 6.64 0.93 -1.44
C MET A 68 5.96 -0.37 -1.86
N THR A 69 5.36 -1.10 -0.90
CA THR A 69 4.64 -2.35 -1.18
C THR A 69 3.36 -2.10 -1.97
N VAL A 70 2.59 -1.06 -1.61
CA VAL A 70 1.37 -0.69 -2.35
C VAL A 70 1.70 -0.23 -3.77
N LEU A 71 2.70 0.65 -3.93
CA LEU A 71 3.17 1.09 -5.25
C LEU A 71 3.61 -0.09 -6.11
N ALA A 72 4.37 -1.04 -5.55
CA ALA A 72 4.80 -2.23 -6.29
C ALA A 72 3.60 -3.10 -6.71
N ALA A 73 2.63 -3.32 -5.82
CA ALA A 73 1.43 -4.09 -6.14
C ALA A 73 0.58 -3.45 -7.26
N ILE A 74 0.44 -2.12 -7.24
CA ILE A 74 -0.24 -1.35 -8.30
C ILE A 74 0.54 -1.47 -9.62
N ALA A 75 1.85 -1.27 -9.59
CA ALA A 75 2.70 -1.34 -10.78
C ALA A 75 2.66 -2.73 -11.44
N VAL A 76 2.70 -3.80 -10.65
CA VAL A 76 2.57 -5.19 -11.13
C VAL A 76 1.22 -5.44 -11.80
N SER A 77 0.15 -4.82 -11.31
CA SER A 77 -1.18 -4.93 -11.92
C SER A 77 -1.36 -4.09 -13.19
N GLY A 78 -0.44 -3.16 -13.49
CA GLY A 78 -0.56 -2.22 -14.60
C GLY A 78 -1.69 -1.20 -14.43
N ASP A 79 -2.09 -0.91 -13.18
CA ASP A 79 -3.19 0.00 -12.84
C ASP A 79 -2.68 1.45 -12.76
N ASP A 80 -2.54 2.10 -13.92
CA ASP A 80 -2.06 3.47 -14.03
C ASP A 80 -2.98 4.49 -13.32
N GLU A 81 -4.30 4.24 -13.31
CA GLU A 81 -5.26 5.09 -12.60
C GLU A 81 -5.11 4.94 -11.08
N GLY A 82 -4.94 3.71 -10.59
CA GLY A 82 -4.63 3.42 -9.20
C GLY A 82 -3.30 4.03 -8.74
N MET A 83 -2.28 3.99 -9.60
CA MET A 83 -0.97 4.61 -9.34
C MET A 83 -1.10 6.11 -9.12
N LYS A 84 -1.86 6.78 -9.98
CA LYS A 84 -2.09 8.22 -9.87
C LYS A 84 -2.91 8.56 -8.63
N ALA A 85 -3.98 7.80 -8.35
CA ALA A 85 -4.83 8.03 -7.18
C ALA A 85 -4.06 7.85 -5.86
N PHE A 86 -3.21 6.82 -5.78
CA PHE A 86 -2.40 6.57 -4.59
C PHE A 86 -1.32 7.63 -4.39
N ALA A 87 -0.66 8.07 -5.47
CA ALA A 87 0.31 9.16 -5.40
C ALA A 87 -0.33 10.47 -4.91
N GLU A 88 -1.56 10.78 -5.35
CA GLU A 88 -2.32 11.94 -4.88
C GLU A 88 -2.75 11.81 -3.40
N GLU A 89 -3.08 10.60 -2.93
CA GLU A 89 -3.44 10.32 -1.53
C GLU A 89 -2.26 10.50 -0.58
N GLU A 90 -1.08 10.03 -0.98
CA GLU A 90 0.16 10.10 -0.20
C GLU A 90 0.94 11.42 -0.39
N ASP A 91 0.40 12.39 -1.15
CA ASP A 91 1.03 13.67 -1.49
C ASP A 91 2.44 13.51 -2.13
N LEU A 92 2.61 12.44 -2.93
CA LEU A 92 3.87 12.11 -3.58
C LEU A 92 4.01 12.80 -4.94
N ALA A 93 5.17 13.40 -5.18
CA ALA A 93 5.50 13.89 -6.51
C ALA A 93 5.78 12.73 -7.48
N TYR A 94 5.58 12.96 -8.79
CA TYR A 94 5.86 11.94 -9.82
C TYR A 94 7.30 11.39 -9.74
N ASP A 95 8.28 12.27 -9.54
CA ASP A 95 9.68 11.87 -9.42
C ASP A 95 9.92 11.01 -8.18
N GLU A 96 9.25 11.31 -7.07
CA GLU A 96 9.32 10.54 -5.82
C GLU A 96 8.69 9.15 -5.97
N VAL A 97 7.52 9.06 -6.62
CA VAL A 97 6.90 7.76 -6.96
C VAL A 97 7.86 6.91 -7.80
N ASN A 98 8.51 7.51 -8.79
CA ASN A 98 9.45 6.80 -9.64
C ASN A 98 10.72 6.36 -8.88
N GLU A 99 11.24 7.20 -7.98
CA GLU A 99 12.36 6.83 -7.09
C GLU A 99 12.00 5.64 -6.19
N LEU A 100 10.84 5.69 -5.53
CA LEU A 100 10.34 4.62 -4.68
C LEU A 100 10.13 3.32 -5.47
N LEU A 101 9.58 3.38 -6.67
CA LEU A 101 9.41 2.20 -7.54
C LEU A 101 10.75 1.60 -7.97
N VAL A 102 11.73 2.44 -8.31
CA VAL A 102 13.09 1.98 -8.66
C VAL A 102 13.76 1.30 -7.47
N GLU A 103 13.71 1.91 -6.29
CA GLU A 103 14.28 1.33 -5.06
C GLU A 103 13.58 0.03 -4.68
N THR A 104 12.25 -0.01 -4.77
CA THR A 104 11.45 -1.20 -4.49
C THR A 104 11.81 -2.32 -5.46
N ARG A 105 11.97 -2.04 -6.75
CA ARG A 105 12.39 -3.02 -7.76
C ARG A 105 13.80 -3.55 -7.50
N LEU A 106 14.76 -2.68 -7.17
CA LEU A 106 16.11 -3.11 -6.81
C LEU A 106 16.12 -3.99 -5.57
N THR A 107 15.21 -3.72 -4.62
CA THR A 107 15.06 -4.53 -3.42
C THR A 107 14.41 -5.87 -3.71
N LEU A 108 13.34 -5.88 -4.52
CA LEU A 108 12.70 -7.10 -5.00
C LEU A 108 13.73 -8.01 -5.68
N ASN A 109 14.52 -7.51 -6.65
CA ASN A 109 15.60 -8.26 -7.31
C ASN A 109 16.57 -8.93 -6.31
N LYS A 110 16.96 -8.25 -5.24
CA LYS A 110 17.83 -8.81 -4.19
C LYS A 110 17.13 -9.89 -3.38
N VAL A 111 15.83 -9.70 -3.11
CA VAL A 111 15.00 -10.69 -2.42
C VAL A 111 14.85 -11.96 -3.26
N GLU A 112 14.72 -11.83 -4.59
CA GLU A 112 14.70 -12.97 -5.52
C GLU A 112 15.96 -13.84 -5.36
N GLU A 113 17.13 -13.19 -5.38
CA GLU A 113 18.43 -13.87 -5.19
C GLU A 113 18.53 -14.58 -3.84
N ILE A 114 17.94 -14.02 -2.77
CA ILE A 114 17.94 -14.61 -1.42
C ILE A 114 17.01 -15.82 -1.37
N CYS A 115 15.81 -15.69 -1.94
CA CYS A 115 14.77 -16.72 -1.92
C CYS A 115 15.02 -17.85 -2.92
N GLY A 116 16.04 -17.74 -3.77
CA GLY A 116 16.49 -18.80 -4.67
C GLY A 116 15.73 -18.85 -5.99
N TYR A 117 15.23 -17.70 -6.43
CA TYR A 117 14.60 -17.51 -7.74
C TYR A 117 15.64 -17.15 -8.81
#